data_AF-A0A7T6Z7D6-F1
#
_entry.id   AF-A0A7T6Z7D6-F1
#
_cell.length_a   1.000
_cell.length_b   1.000
_cell.length_c   1.000
_cell.angle_alpha   90.00
_cell.angle_beta   90.00
_cell.angle_gamma   90.00
#
_symmetry.space_group_name_H-M   'P 1'
#
loop_
_entity.id
_entity.type
_entity.pdbx_description
1 polymer ?
#
loop_
_entity_poly.entity_id
_entity_poly.type
_entity_poly.pdbx_seq_one_letter_code
_entity_poly.pdbx_strand_id
1 'polypeptide(L)'
;MVIIANAILFIALSLFIGIHILEAISDDQRPTLRIPKFLLPALVIAMIVFSFIPVGLIAEQTAATSSEPFPSVLVSSLFEFNIGQGFVAFAFFLIIVVIARFIVKRRYLLLIPVFGMILATSWSSHAASLSDQGYIFDVLHTTSALSWTGILLVASFFSIGEDRWLRFFHWFTPFAITMVLLLFVSGIGMLLFITPEYTNSWLLPYGQWQLLKHLLFIPLVFYGFAHGFIMKKRLSDPMKNEKKRKPRFSLQIESVALVVVFVITAIMAEQEPPHEVAQTLEFTEVSGLASQMIGPGLLSGEMVLWTPNIPAILLAGAAITILVFFIYSVGTRRPFWLAPIYIALFVMSVYTSLMMGADVETIAKDTSTESIEVDILNDSEATVGEEWTLQAEVTQEDEPVEDADEVIFEVWHDEDEQGIMIDGKHTGNGIYKADYQFSEASTYYVQPHVTAKGQHRMPAHEVDVIDE
;
A
#
# COMPACT_ATOMS: atom_id res chain seq x y z
N MET A 1 2.24 -12.34 14.56
CA MET A 1 1.84 -13.55 13.81
C MET A 1 1.40 -13.19 12.39
N VAL A 2 0.57 -12.15 12.23
CA VAL A 2 0.00 -11.72 10.95
C VAL A 2 1.05 -11.29 9.91
N ILE A 3 2.07 -10.53 10.29
CA ILE A 3 3.21 -10.18 9.40
C ILE A 3 3.80 -11.43 8.70
N ILE A 4 4.01 -12.51 9.46
CA ILE A 4 4.58 -13.76 8.92
C ILE A 4 3.57 -14.41 7.98
N ALA A 5 2.28 -14.40 8.33
CA ALA A 5 1.22 -14.92 7.47
C ALA A 5 1.15 -14.16 6.13
N ASN A 6 1.15 -12.83 6.16
CA ASN A 6 1.15 -11.98 4.97
C ASN A 6 2.39 -12.21 4.10
N ALA A 7 3.58 -12.30 4.70
CA ALA A 7 4.81 -12.57 3.97
C ALA A 7 4.75 -13.93 3.25
N ILE A 8 4.28 -14.98 3.94
CA ILE A 8 4.12 -16.31 3.32
C ILE A 8 3.04 -16.29 2.25
N LEU A 9 1.93 -15.58 2.48
CA LEU A 9 0.84 -15.44 1.52
C LEU A 9 1.31 -14.77 0.23
N PHE A 10 2.04 -13.65 0.31
CA PHE A 10 2.59 -12.96 -0.88
C PHE A 10 3.55 -13.86 -1.67
N ILE A 11 4.43 -14.59 -0.99
CA ILE A 11 5.34 -15.54 -1.64
C ILE A 11 4.56 -16.69 -2.29
N ALA A 12 3.58 -17.26 -1.58
CA ALA A 12 2.78 -18.37 -2.06
C ALA A 12 1.94 -17.98 -3.29
N LEU A 13 1.28 -16.82 -3.22
CA LEU A 13 0.47 -16.27 -4.29
C LEU A 13 1.34 -15.93 -5.52
N SER A 14 2.51 -15.32 -5.32
CA SER A 14 3.45 -15.02 -6.39
C SER A 14 3.98 -16.28 -7.08
N LEU A 15 4.36 -17.33 -6.31
CA LEU A 15 4.74 -18.62 -6.89
C LEU A 15 3.58 -19.26 -7.65
N PHE A 16 2.37 -19.24 -7.09
CA PHE A 16 1.17 -19.78 -7.73
C PHE A 16 0.90 -19.09 -9.06
N ILE A 17 0.87 -17.75 -9.09
CA ILE A 17 0.69 -16.95 -10.30
C ILE A 17 1.81 -17.22 -11.31
N GLY A 18 3.07 -17.24 -10.87
CA GLY A 18 4.23 -17.52 -11.72
C GLY A 18 4.15 -18.86 -12.42
N ILE A 19 3.69 -19.92 -11.73
CA ILE A 19 3.46 -21.24 -12.32
C ILE A 19 2.40 -21.15 -13.42
N HIS A 20 1.27 -20.50 -13.16
CA HIS A 20 0.17 -20.42 -14.12
C HIS A 20 0.52 -19.56 -15.34
N ILE A 21 1.23 -18.45 -15.15
CA ILE A 21 1.73 -17.63 -16.28
C ILE A 21 2.69 -18.45 -17.12
N LEU A 22 3.67 -19.12 -16.50
CA LEU A 22 4.65 -19.91 -17.25
C LEU A 22 3.97 -21.08 -17.98
N GLU A 23 2.95 -21.73 -17.42
CA GLU A 23 2.18 -22.79 -18.08
C GLU A 23 1.37 -22.28 -19.29
N ALA A 24 1.07 -20.99 -19.36
CA ALA A 24 0.45 -20.36 -20.53
C ALA A 24 1.46 -20.10 -21.67
N ILE A 25 2.76 -20.07 -21.35
CA ILE A 25 3.85 -19.89 -22.32
C ILE A 25 4.28 -21.24 -22.90
N SER A 26 4.60 -21.27 -24.20
CA SER A 26 5.06 -22.49 -24.86
C SER A 26 6.41 -22.96 -24.31
N ASP A 27 6.59 -24.29 -24.27
CA ASP A 27 7.78 -24.91 -23.66
C ASP A 27 9.09 -24.45 -24.31
N ASP A 28 9.10 -24.16 -25.61
CA ASP A 28 10.28 -23.72 -26.34
C ASP A 28 10.73 -22.28 -25.98
N GLN A 29 9.84 -21.47 -25.39
CA GLN A 29 10.08 -20.08 -25.02
C GLN A 29 10.51 -19.88 -23.56
N ARG A 30 10.51 -20.95 -22.75
CA ARG A 30 10.88 -20.92 -21.33
C ARG A 30 12.00 -21.92 -21.02
N PRO A 31 12.81 -21.72 -19.97
CA PRO A 31 13.78 -22.72 -19.53
C PRO A 31 13.08 -24.04 -19.15
N THR A 32 13.82 -25.14 -19.18
CA THR A 32 13.27 -26.43 -18.71
C THR A 32 12.90 -26.32 -17.24
N LEU A 33 11.62 -26.45 -16.88
CA LEU A 33 11.17 -26.36 -15.48
C LEU A 33 10.97 -27.76 -14.89
N ARG A 34 11.41 -27.97 -13.64
CA ARG A 34 11.07 -29.14 -12.82
C ARG A 34 10.43 -28.67 -11.52
N ILE A 35 9.14 -28.42 -11.61
CA ILE A 35 8.31 -28.08 -10.45
C ILE A 35 7.94 -29.38 -9.72
N PRO A 36 8.22 -29.51 -8.41
CA PRO A 36 7.82 -30.67 -7.62
C PRO A 36 6.30 -30.85 -7.63
N LYS A 37 5.84 -32.10 -7.75
CA LYS A 37 4.39 -32.42 -7.81
C LYS A 37 3.62 -31.98 -6.56
N PHE A 38 4.29 -31.91 -5.40
CA PHE A 38 3.68 -31.49 -4.14
C PHE A 38 3.56 -29.97 -4.00
N LEU A 39 4.29 -29.18 -4.82
CA LEU A 39 4.39 -27.74 -4.62
C LEU A 39 3.04 -27.06 -4.79
N LEU A 40 2.31 -27.37 -5.87
CA LEU A 40 1.03 -26.72 -6.13
C LEU A 40 -0.02 -27.03 -5.04
N PRO A 41 -0.24 -28.29 -4.61
CA PRO A 41 -1.08 -28.57 -3.44
C PRO A 41 -0.63 -27.83 -2.17
N ALA A 42 0.68 -27.76 -1.91
CA ALA A 42 1.21 -27.04 -0.75
C ALA A 42 0.92 -25.53 -0.83
N LEU A 43 1.04 -24.92 -2.01
CA LEU A 43 0.70 -23.51 -2.24
C LEU A 43 -0.79 -23.25 -2.02
N VAL A 44 -1.67 -24.14 -2.48
CA VAL A 44 -3.13 -24.03 -2.26
C VAL A 44 -3.45 -24.05 -0.76
N ILE A 45 -2.89 -25.01 -0.01
CA ILE A 45 -3.09 -25.10 1.45
C ILE A 45 -2.53 -23.85 2.14
N ALA A 46 -1.31 -23.43 1.78
CA ALA A 46 -0.70 -22.25 2.35
C ALA A 46 -1.56 -21.01 2.11
N MET A 47 -2.04 -20.77 0.89
CA MET A 47 -2.88 -19.63 0.58
C MET A 47 -4.18 -19.62 1.39
N ILE A 48 -4.86 -20.75 1.55
CA ILE A 48 -6.08 -20.84 2.37
C ILE A 48 -5.77 -20.53 3.84
N VAL A 49 -4.76 -21.18 4.41
CA VAL A 49 -4.42 -21.03 5.83
C VAL A 49 -3.95 -19.61 6.13
N PHE A 50 -3.02 -19.07 5.36
CA PHE A 50 -2.42 -17.77 5.65
C PHE A 50 -3.32 -16.59 5.30
N SER A 51 -4.22 -16.71 4.31
CA SER A 51 -5.23 -15.68 4.05
C SER A 51 -6.36 -15.66 5.08
N PHE A 52 -6.61 -16.78 5.78
CA PHE A 52 -7.61 -16.85 6.84
C PHE A 52 -7.14 -16.23 8.16
N ILE A 53 -5.83 -16.21 8.44
CA ILE A 53 -5.29 -15.75 9.73
C ILE A 53 -5.78 -14.34 10.13
N PRO A 54 -5.71 -13.31 9.26
CA PRO A 54 -6.23 -11.98 9.62
C PRO A 54 -7.72 -12.01 9.98
N VAL A 55 -8.54 -12.68 9.15
CA VAL A 55 -9.99 -12.82 9.36
C VAL A 55 -10.31 -13.54 10.68
N GLY A 56 -9.60 -14.64 10.95
CA GLY A 56 -9.79 -15.43 12.16
C GLY A 56 -9.43 -14.67 13.43
N LEU A 57 -8.37 -13.86 13.39
CA LEU A 57 -7.93 -13.05 14.54
C LEU A 57 -8.92 -11.91 14.83
N ILE A 58 -9.43 -11.24 13.78
CA ILE A 58 -10.49 -10.23 13.95
C ILE A 58 -11.73 -10.88 14.56
N ALA A 59 -12.17 -12.02 14.04
CA ALA A 59 -13.33 -12.74 14.59
C ALA A 59 -13.11 -13.17 16.05
N GLU A 60 -11.90 -13.64 16.40
CA GLU A 60 -11.55 -14.02 17.77
C GLU A 60 -11.56 -12.81 18.71
N GLN A 61 -10.96 -11.70 18.31
CA GLN A 61 -10.91 -10.47 19.09
C GLN A 61 -12.31 -9.87 19.29
N THR A 62 -13.12 -9.81 18.23
CA THR A 62 -14.50 -9.32 18.30
C THR A 62 -15.36 -10.22 19.20
N ALA A 63 -15.23 -11.54 19.12
CA ALA A 63 -15.95 -12.46 20.00
C ALA A 63 -15.54 -12.28 21.48
N ALA A 64 -14.24 -12.08 21.75
CA ALA A 64 -13.75 -11.83 23.09
C ALA A 64 -14.28 -10.51 23.68
N THR A 65 -14.36 -9.44 22.87
CA THR A 65 -14.84 -8.13 23.33
C THR A 65 -16.36 -8.07 23.46
N SER A 66 -17.12 -8.69 22.54
CA SER A 66 -18.58 -8.68 22.55
C SER A 66 -19.22 -9.72 23.47
N SER A 67 -18.43 -10.68 23.98
CA SER A 67 -18.93 -11.86 24.72
C SER A 67 -19.90 -12.76 23.93
N GLU A 68 -19.91 -12.64 22.60
CA GLU A 68 -20.68 -13.49 21.70
C GLU A 68 -19.92 -14.80 21.36
N PRO A 69 -20.62 -15.91 21.04
CA PRO A 69 -19.97 -17.15 20.63
C PRO A 69 -19.11 -16.97 19.36
N PHE A 70 -17.85 -17.42 19.38
CA PHE A 70 -16.96 -17.33 18.22
C PHE A 70 -17.57 -17.77 16.87
N PRO A 71 -18.36 -18.87 16.77
CA PRO A 71 -18.95 -19.27 15.49
C PRO A 71 -19.93 -18.25 14.89
N SER A 72 -20.70 -17.51 15.71
CA SER A 72 -21.62 -16.48 15.18
C SER A 72 -20.83 -15.28 14.66
N VAL A 73 -19.87 -14.80 15.45
CA VAL A 73 -18.98 -13.69 15.06
C VAL A 73 -18.16 -14.04 13.84
N LEU A 74 -17.69 -15.28 13.70
CA LEU A 74 -16.95 -15.72 12.51
C LEU A 74 -17.83 -15.68 11.24
N VAL A 75 -19.09 -16.09 11.34
CA VAL A 75 -20.02 -16.03 10.20
C VAL A 75 -20.28 -14.57 9.81
N SER A 76 -20.58 -13.70 10.76
CA SER A 76 -20.73 -12.25 10.50
C SER A 76 -19.44 -11.67 9.89
N SER A 77 -18.27 -11.94 10.49
CA SER A 77 -16.95 -11.52 9.99
C SER A 77 -16.70 -11.93 8.54
N LEU A 78 -17.15 -13.12 8.14
CA LEU A 78 -16.95 -13.66 6.79
C LEU A 78 -17.88 -13.06 5.73
N PHE A 79 -19.10 -12.65 6.10
CA PHE A 79 -20.12 -12.28 5.13
C PHE A 79 -20.56 -10.81 5.20
N GLU A 80 -20.35 -10.14 6.33
CA GLU A 80 -20.75 -8.74 6.52
C GLU A 80 -19.58 -7.76 6.34
N PHE A 81 -18.34 -8.19 6.61
CA PHE A 81 -17.16 -7.33 6.52
C PHE A 81 -16.36 -7.56 5.23
N ASN A 82 -15.83 -6.48 4.65
CA ASN A 82 -15.03 -6.51 3.42
C ASN A 82 -13.85 -7.50 3.46
N ILE A 83 -13.17 -7.61 4.62
CA ILE A 83 -12.04 -8.54 4.77
C ILE A 83 -12.46 -10.01 4.66
N GLY A 84 -13.62 -10.37 5.24
CA GLY A 84 -14.19 -11.70 5.15
C GLY A 84 -14.71 -12.02 3.76
N GLN A 85 -15.46 -11.08 3.16
CA GLN A 85 -15.96 -11.22 1.80
C GLN A 85 -14.81 -11.41 0.79
N GLY A 86 -13.72 -10.64 0.95
CA GLY A 86 -12.49 -10.78 0.17
C GLY A 86 -11.88 -12.18 0.30
N PHE A 87 -11.79 -12.72 1.53
CA PHE A 87 -11.33 -14.09 1.76
C PHE A 87 -12.24 -15.15 1.11
N VAL A 88 -13.56 -15.02 1.24
CA VAL A 88 -14.53 -15.94 0.63
C VAL A 88 -14.42 -15.93 -0.89
N ALA A 89 -14.36 -14.73 -1.49
CA ALA A 89 -14.18 -14.57 -2.93
C ALA A 89 -12.84 -15.15 -3.41
N PHE A 90 -11.76 -14.91 -2.66
CA PHE A 90 -10.45 -15.49 -2.94
C PHE A 90 -10.48 -17.02 -2.93
N ALA A 91 -11.08 -17.62 -1.90
CA ALA A 91 -11.23 -19.06 -1.78
C ALA A 91 -12.09 -19.65 -2.92
N PHE A 92 -13.18 -18.97 -3.30
CA PHE A 92 -14.04 -19.34 -4.42
C PHE A 92 -13.24 -19.39 -5.74
N PHE A 93 -12.51 -18.34 -6.07
CA PHE A 93 -11.68 -18.32 -7.28
C PHE A 93 -10.55 -19.36 -7.23
N LEU A 94 -9.94 -19.57 -6.06
CA LEU A 94 -8.93 -20.62 -5.88
C LEU A 94 -9.49 -22.02 -6.16
N ILE A 95 -10.71 -22.32 -5.68
CA ILE A 95 -11.42 -23.58 -5.98
C ILE A 95 -11.67 -23.71 -7.48
N ILE A 96 -12.11 -22.63 -8.14
CA ILE A 96 -12.28 -22.62 -9.61
C ILE A 96 -10.96 -22.96 -10.30
N VAL A 97 -9.84 -22.35 -9.92
CA VAL A 97 -8.53 -22.67 -10.50
C VAL A 97 -8.22 -24.15 -10.32
N VAL A 98 -8.35 -24.69 -9.09
CA VAL A 98 -8.02 -26.09 -8.78
C VAL A 98 -8.88 -27.06 -9.60
N ILE A 99 -10.19 -26.83 -9.71
CA ILE A 99 -11.10 -27.68 -10.51
C ILE A 99 -10.80 -27.53 -12.00
N ALA A 100 -10.68 -26.29 -12.50
CA ALA A 100 -10.45 -26.01 -13.91
C ALA A 100 -9.14 -26.62 -14.42
N ARG A 101 -8.12 -26.81 -13.56
CA ARG A 101 -6.86 -27.48 -13.93
C ARG A 101 -7.03 -28.90 -14.44
N PHE A 102 -8.09 -29.61 -14.01
CA PHE A 102 -8.38 -30.97 -14.46
C PHE A 102 -9.27 -31.04 -15.71
N ILE A 103 -9.99 -29.95 -16.00
CA ILE A 103 -10.99 -29.90 -17.08
C ILE A 103 -10.43 -29.20 -18.32
N VAL A 104 -9.72 -28.09 -18.12
CA VAL A 104 -9.33 -27.16 -19.18
C VAL A 104 -8.00 -27.58 -19.80
N LYS A 105 -8.03 -27.91 -21.11
CA LYS A 105 -6.82 -28.23 -21.88
C LYS A 105 -5.94 -27.00 -22.15
N ARG A 106 -6.56 -25.83 -22.36
CA ARG A 106 -5.86 -24.58 -22.69
C ARG A 106 -5.44 -23.84 -21.42
N ARG A 107 -4.18 -24.04 -21.00
CA ARG A 107 -3.65 -23.55 -19.70
C ARG A 107 -3.78 -22.04 -19.49
N TYR A 108 -3.71 -21.22 -20.54
CA TYR A 108 -3.86 -19.76 -20.43
C TYR A 108 -5.23 -19.32 -19.90
N LEU A 109 -6.29 -20.14 -20.05
CA LEU A 109 -7.61 -19.83 -19.50
C LEU A 109 -7.66 -19.87 -17.97
N LEU A 110 -6.69 -20.52 -17.32
CA LEU A 110 -6.56 -20.52 -15.86
C LEU A 110 -6.17 -19.15 -15.31
N LEU A 111 -5.64 -18.25 -16.14
CA LEU A 111 -5.28 -16.90 -15.74
C LEU A 111 -6.50 -16.04 -15.39
N ILE A 112 -7.69 -16.37 -15.91
CA ILE A 112 -8.95 -15.65 -15.62
C ILE A 112 -9.33 -15.81 -14.14
N PRO A 113 -9.53 -17.03 -13.60
CA PRO A 113 -9.82 -17.19 -12.18
C PRO A 113 -8.64 -16.82 -11.28
N VAL A 114 -7.38 -16.94 -11.75
CA VAL A 114 -6.22 -16.41 -11.02
C VAL A 114 -6.29 -14.89 -10.87
N PHE A 115 -6.72 -14.16 -11.92
CA PHE A 115 -6.96 -12.72 -11.83
C PHE A 115 -8.12 -12.41 -10.89
N GLY A 116 -9.18 -13.23 -10.89
CA GLY A 116 -10.25 -13.15 -9.90
C GLY A 116 -9.76 -13.25 -8.44
N MET A 117 -8.75 -14.07 -8.17
CA MET A 117 -8.12 -14.12 -6.84
C MET A 117 -7.46 -12.78 -6.47
N ILE A 118 -6.80 -12.11 -7.42
CA ILE A 118 -6.17 -10.80 -7.18
C ILE A 118 -7.24 -9.73 -6.93
N LEU A 119 -8.32 -9.72 -7.73
CA LEU A 119 -9.45 -8.82 -7.53
C LEU A 119 -10.05 -8.97 -6.13
N ALA A 120 -10.18 -10.22 -5.65
CA ALA A 120 -10.69 -10.52 -4.32
C ALA A 120 -9.75 -10.05 -3.20
N THR A 121 -8.43 -10.26 -3.34
CA THR A 121 -7.47 -9.79 -2.33
C THR A 121 -7.37 -8.28 -2.27
N SER A 122 -7.50 -7.61 -3.42
CA SER A 122 -7.48 -6.14 -3.48
C SER A 122 -8.75 -5.51 -2.92
N TRP A 123 -9.88 -6.22 -2.93
CA TRP A 123 -11.16 -5.73 -2.41
C TRP A 123 -11.10 -5.46 -0.91
N SER A 124 -10.34 -6.30 -0.20
CA SER A 124 -10.09 -6.16 1.25
C SER A 124 -8.86 -5.33 1.59
N SER A 125 -8.28 -4.59 0.64
CA SER A 125 -7.08 -3.80 0.88
C SER A 125 -7.39 -2.45 1.51
N HIS A 126 -6.42 -1.89 2.24
CA HIS A 126 -6.53 -0.53 2.81
C HIS A 126 -6.76 0.53 1.73
N ALA A 127 -6.17 0.37 0.54
CA ALA A 127 -6.42 1.29 -0.56
C ALA A 127 -7.88 1.27 -1.02
N ALA A 128 -8.51 0.09 -1.01
CA ALA A 128 -9.89 -0.08 -1.44
C ALA A 128 -10.91 0.50 -0.44
N SER A 129 -10.59 0.52 0.86
CA SER A 129 -11.45 1.17 1.86
C SER A 129 -11.44 2.69 1.78
N LEU A 130 -10.44 3.29 1.12
CA LEU A 130 -10.33 4.75 0.99
C LEU A 130 -11.05 5.29 -0.25
N SER A 131 -11.04 4.55 -1.35
CA SER A 131 -11.76 4.93 -2.58
C SER A 131 -11.79 3.80 -3.61
N ASP A 132 -12.74 3.90 -4.54
CA ASP A 132 -12.79 3.06 -5.75
C ASP A 132 -11.51 3.17 -6.60
N GLN A 133 -10.89 4.35 -6.66
CA GLN A 133 -9.64 4.55 -7.37
C GLN A 133 -8.48 3.83 -6.66
N GLY A 134 -8.46 3.87 -5.32
CA GLY A 134 -7.53 3.12 -4.49
C GLY A 134 -7.60 1.62 -4.76
N TYR A 135 -8.81 1.06 -4.90
CA TYR A 135 -8.99 -0.34 -5.33
C TYR A 135 -8.35 -0.62 -6.69
N ILE A 136 -8.59 0.22 -7.70
CA ILE A 136 -8.03 0.04 -9.05
C ILE A 136 -6.49 0.08 -9.01
N PHE A 137 -5.92 1.04 -8.27
CA PHE A 137 -4.47 1.14 -8.14
C PHE A 137 -3.88 -0.06 -7.42
N ASP A 138 -4.53 -0.57 -6.36
CA ASP A 138 -4.07 -1.79 -5.68
C ASP A 138 -4.15 -3.02 -6.59
N VAL A 139 -5.23 -3.21 -7.35
CA VAL A 139 -5.34 -4.30 -8.33
C VAL A 139 -4.19 -4.27 -9.33
N LEU A 140 -3.89 -3.09 -9.89
CA LEU A 140 -2.78 -2.92 -10.84
C LEU A 140 -1.43 -3.18 -10.19
N HIS A 141 -1.23 -2.68 -8.96
CA HIS A 141 0.01 -2.84 -8.22
C HIS A 141 0.25 -4.30 -7.87
N THR A 142 -0.72 -4.94 -7.23
CA THR A 142 -0.68 -6.32 -6.78
C THR A 142 -0.54 -7.29 -7.96
N THR A 143 -1.29 -7.10 -9.05
CA THR A 143 -1.14 -7.90 -10.28
C THR A 143 0.28 -7.83 -10.81
N SER A 144 0.84 -6.63 -10.89
CA SER A 144 2.15 -6.39 -11.48
C SER A 144 3.29 -6.94 -10.59
N ALA A 145 3.19 -6.74 -9.27
CA ALA A 145 4.15 -7.21 -8.27
C ALA A 145 4.23 -8.74 -8.27
N LEU A 146 3.08 -9.39 -8.15
CA LEU A 146 3.00 -10.85 -8.02
C LEU A 146 3.37 -11.56 -9.31
N SER A 147 3.00 -11.00 -10.47
CA SER A 147 3.28 -11.60 -11.77
C SER A 147 4.77 -11.50 -12.15
N TRP A 148 5.37 -10.31 -11.99
CA TRP A 148 6.79 -10.12 -12.28
C TRP A 148 7.67 -10.98 -11.38
N THR A 149 7.44 -10.88 -10.06
CA THR A 149 8.19 -11.66 -9.06
C THR A 149 7.95 -13.15 -9.22
N GLY A 150 6.71 -13.56 -9.54
CA GLY A 150 6.31 -14.95 -9.64
C GLY A 150 7.02 -15.68 -10.78
N ILE A 151 7.08 -15.06 -11.96
CA ILE A 151 7.81 -15.61 -13.10
C ILE A 151 9.30 -15.76 -12.76
N LEU A 152 9.91 -14.75 -12.13
CA LEU A 152 11.32 -14.78 -11.74
C LEU A 152 11.61 -15.88 -10.71
N LEU A 153 10.80 -15.98 -9.65
CA LEU A 153 10.92 -17.02 -8.64
C LEU A 153 10.84 -18.41 -9.27
N VAL A 154 9.82 -18.64 -10.10
CA VAL A 154 9.61 -19.96 -10.70
C VAL A 154 10.71 -20.30 -11.70
N ALA A 155 11.04 -19.37 -12.60
CA ALA A 155 12.07 -19.59 -13.62
C ALA A 155 13.47 -19.75 -13.02
N SER A 156 13.82 -19.00 -11.97
CA SER A 156 15.16 -19.04 -11.37
C SER A 156 15.39 -20.25 -10.46
N PHE A 157 14.41 -20.62 -9.64
CA PHE A 157 14.56 -21.72 -8.68
C PHE A 157 14.26 -23.10 -9.29
N PHE A 158 13.27 -23.21 -10.19
CA PHE A 158 12.83 -24.50 -10.72
C PHE A 158 13.34 -24.83 -12.12
N SER A 159 14.15 -23.97 -12.74
CA SER A 159 14.81 -24.32 -14.00
C SER A 159 15.86 -25.42 -13.83
N ILE A 160 16.07 -26.22 -14.87
CA ILE A 160 17.15 -27.20 -14.98
C ILE A 160 17.95 -26.87 -16.22
N GLY A 161 19.27 -26.77 -16.05
CA GLY A 161 20.18 -26.43 -17.13
C GLY A 161 20.28 -24.92 -17.38
N GLU A 162 20.91 -24.59 -18.50
CA GLU A 162 21.16 -23.21 -18.95
C GLU A 162 20.70 -23.02 -20.40
N ASP A 163 19.73 -23.81 -20.82
CA ASP A 163 19.14 -23.75 -22.16
C ASP A 163 17.99 -22.72 -22.20
N ARG A 164 17.69 -22.23 -23.40
CA ARG A 164 16.51 -21.39 -23.69
C ARG A 164 16.40 -20.03 -22.99
N TRP A 165 17.34 -19.64 -22.14
CA TRP A 165 17.35 -18.31 -21.51
C TRP A 165 17.25 -17.14 -22.49
N LEU A 166 17.89 -17.24 -23.65
CA LEU A 166 17.77 -16.20 -24.67
C LEU A 166 16.32 -16.05 -25.15
N ARG A 167 15.60 -17.15 -25.40
CA ARG A 167 14.19 -17.14 -25.80
C ARG A 167 13.30 -16.61 -24.68
N PHE A 168 13.58 -17.01 -23.44
CA PHE A 168 12.91 -16.46 -22.26
C PHE A 168 13.03 -14.93 -22.20
N PHE A 169 14.24 -14.37 -22.34
CA PHE A 169 14.44 -12.92 -22.36
C PHE A 169 13.85 -12.20 -23.59
N HIS A 170 13.37 -12.90 -24.62
CA HIS A 170 12.69 -12.22 -25.74
C HIS A 170 11.30 -11.74 -25.37
N TRP A 171 10.51 -12.58 -24.70
CA TRP A 171 9.16 -12.22 -24.27
C TRP A 171 9.15 -11.68 -22.83
N PHE A 172 10.03 -12.15 -21.95
CA PHE A 172 10.03 -11.75 -20.55
C PHE A 172 10.49 -10.31 -20.36
N THR A 173 11.47 -9.83 -21.14
CA THR A 173 11.94 -8.43 -21.01
C THR A 173 10.82 -7.40 -21.26
N PRO A 174 10.07 -7.43 -22.38
CA PRO A 174 8.95 -6.49 -22.57
C PRO A 174 7.82 -6.69 -21.55
N PHE A 175 7.56 -7.94 -21.12
CA PHE A 175 6.62 -8.21 -20.04
C PHE A 175 7.04 -7.55 -18.72
N ALA A 176 8.29 -7.75 -18.30
CA ALA A 176 8.84 -7.20 -17.05
C ALA A 176 8.86 -5.67 -17.08
N ILE A 177 9.23 -5.04 -18.20
CA ILE A 177 9.14 -3.57 -18.36
C ILE A 177 7.70 -3.10 -18.18
N THR A 178 6.73 -3.80 -18.77
CA THR A 178 5.31 -3.45 -18.62
C THR A 178 4.86 -3.55 -17.15
N MET A 179 5.20 -4.64 -16.46
CA MET A 179 4.87 -4.81 -15.05
C MET A 179 5.54 -3.76 -14.16
N VAL A 180 6.81 -3.43 -14.41
CA VAL A 180 7.53 -2.39 -13.65
C VAL A 180 6.93 -1.00 -13.88
N LEU A 181 6.51 -0.68 -15.11
CA LEU A 181 5.82 0.59 -15.40
C LEU A 181 4.46 0.67 -14.71
N LEU A 182 3.67 -0.42 -14.76
CA LEU A 182 2.40 -0.50 -14.04
C LEU A 182 2.60 -0.40 -12.53
N LEU A 183 3.62 -1.05 -11.97
CA LEU A 183 4.00 -0.91 -10.56
C LEU A 183 4.35 0.52 -10.17
N PHE A 184 5.09 1.21 -11.03
CA PHE A 184 5.50 2.59 -10.76
C PHE A 184 4.28 3.53 -10.78
N VAL A 185 3.45 3.45 -11.82
CA VAL A 185 2.24 4.29 -11.94
C VAL A 185 1.24 4.01 -10.83
N SER A 186 0.94 2.73 -10.58
CA SER A 186 0.03 2.35 -9.49
C SER A 186 0.60 2.65 -8.11
N GLY A 187 1.92 2.50 -7.92
CA GLY A 187 2.60 2.84 -6.68
C GLY A 187 2.53 4.33 -6.36
N ILE A 188 2.69 5.21 -7.35
CA ILE A 188 2.46 6.66 -7.19
C ILE A 188 0.99 6.94 -6.91
N GLY A 189 0.07 6.30 -7.63
CA GLY A 189 -1.37 6.42 -7.38
C GLY A 189 -1.70 6.12 -5.92
N MET A 190 -1.32 4.94 -5.43
CA MET A 190 -1.53 4.55 -4.03
C MET A 190 -0.81 5.47 -3.04
N LEU A 191 0.40 5.96 -3.37
CA LEU A 191 1.14 6.89 -2.51
C LEU A 191 0.31 8.15 -2.22
N LEU A 192 -0.37 8.69 -3.24
CA LEU A 192 -1.18 9.91 -3.10
C LEU A 192 -2.42 9.72 -2.20
N PHE A 193 -2.95 8.49 -2.09
CA PHE A 193 -4.09 8.20 -1.21
C PHE A 193 -3.65 7.78 0.20
N ILE A 194 -2.59 6.97 0.28
CA ILE A 194 -2.21 6.30 1.53
C ILE A 194 -1.27 7.16 2.36
N THR A 195 -0.32 7.85 1.72
CA THR A 195 0.66 8.71 2.41
C THR A 195 0.93 10.00 1.65
N PRO A 196 -0.06 10.92 1.59
CA PRO A 196 0.09 12.19 0.88
C PRO A 196 1.24 13.05 1.47
N GLU A 197 1.45 12.98 2.79
CA GLU A 197 2.57 13.62 3.49
C GLU A 197 3.85 12.76 3.50
N TYR A 198 4.34 12.38 2.31
CA TYR A 198 5.43 11.40 2.19
C TYR A 198 6.69 11.73 3.01
N THR A 199 7.12 13.00 3.05
CA THR A 199 8.32 13.40 3.81
C THR A 199 8.08 13.40 5.31
N ASN A 200 6.94 13.94 5.78
CA ASN A 200 6.59 13.93 7.19
C ASN A 200 6.45 12.49 7.71
N SER A 201 5.94 11.58 6.87
CA SER A 201 5.76 10.17 7.22
C SER A 201 7.06 9.47 7.63
N TRP A 202 8.23 10.04 7.28
CA TRP A 202 9.53 9.52 7.73
C TRP A 202 9.67 9.52 9.26
N LEU A 203 8.90 10.32 10.00
CA LEU A 203 8.86 10.24 11.47
C LEU A 203 8.19 8.95 11.96
N LEU A 204 7.31 8.33 11.16
CA LEU A 204 6.55 7.15 11.54
C LEU A 204 7.23 5.84 11.11
N PRO A 205 6.99 4.73 11.84
CA PRO A 205 7.43 3.40 11.41
C PRO A 205 6.98 3.05 9.99
N TYR A 206 5.73 3.38 9.64
CA TYR A 206 5.17 3.13 8.31
C TYR A 206 6.00 3.80 7.21
N GLY A 207 6.26 5.11 7.32
CA GLY A 207 7.00 5.85 6.31
C GLY A 207 8.46 5.39 6.20
N GLN A 208 9.06 4.92 7.30
CA GLN A 208 10.40 4.33 7.27
C GLN A 208 10.46 3.03 6.47
N TRP A 209 9.49 2.12 6.67
CA TRP A 209 9.38 0.90 5.85
C TRP A 209 9.02 1.21 4.40
N GLN A 210 8.16 2.21 4.17
CA GLN A 210 7.81 2.68 2.84
C GLN A 210 9.03 3.23 2.10
N LEU A 211 9.83 4.07 2.76
CA LEU A 211 11.08 4.60 2.22
C LEU A 211 12.05 3.45 1.88
N LEU A 212 12.26 2.51 2.81
CA LEU A 212 13.13 1.36 2.58
C LEU A 212 12.68 0.54 1.36
N LYS A 213 11.36 0.33 1.19
CA LYS A 213 10.77 -0.34 0.02
C LYS A 213 11.13 0.38 -1.27
N HIS A 214 10.96 1.71 -1.33
CA HIS A 214 11.31 2.51 -2.51
C HIS A 214 12.82 2.45 -2.81
N LEU A 215 13.67 2.56 -1.78
CA LEU A 215 15.12 2.50 -1.93
C LEU A 215 15.61 1.14 -2.43
N LEU A 216 14.98 0.04 -2.00
CA LEU A 216 15.29 -1.31 -2.51
C LEU A 216 14.82 -1.51 -3.95
N PHE A 217 13.70 -0.89 -4.33
CA PHE A 217 13.13 -1.03 -5.67
C PHE A 217 14.05 -0.43 -6.76
N ILE A 218 14.72 0.69 -6.48
CA ILE A 218 15.62 1.38 -7.44
C ILE A 218 16.70 0.43 -8.00
N PRO A 219 17.61 -0.16 -7.20
CA PRO A 219 18.63 -1.05 -7.72
C PRO A 219 18.03 -2.33 -8.32
N LEU A 220 16.87 -2.81 -7.82
CA LEU A 220 16.18 -3.97 -8.41
C LEU A 220 15.71 -3.71 -9.85
N VAL A 221 15.14 -2.54 -10.12
CA VAL A 221 14.77 -2.13 -11.49
C VAL A 221 16.01 -2.11 -12.38
N PHE A 222 17.10 -1.50 -11.94
CA PHE A 222 18.37 -1.50 -12.69
C PHE A 222 18.95 -2.91 -12.87
N TYR A 223 18.75 -3.81 -11.90
CA TYR A 223 19.15 -5.21 -12.02
C TYR A 223 18.36 -5.93 -13.13
N GLY A 224 17.04 -5.76 -13.14
CA GLY A 224 16.16 -6.25 -14.19
C GLY A 224 16.52 -5.70 -15.56
N PHE A 225 16.83 -4.40 -15.67
CA PHE A 225 17.36 -3.78 -16.90
C PHE A 225 18.68 -4.42 -17.34
N ALA A 226 19.62 -4.64 -16.41
CA ALA A 226 20.88 -5.29 -16.72
C ALA A 226 20.68 -6.72 -17.26
N HIS A 227 19.71 -7.48 -16.74
CA HIS A 227 19.33 -8.77 -17.31
C HIS A 227 18.67 -8.64 -18.70
N GLY A 228 17.69 -7.75 -18.83
CA GLY A 228 16.89 -7.59 -20.04
C GLY A 228 17.70 -7.15 -21.26
N PHE A 229 18.76 -6.36 -21.07
CA PHE A 229 19.55 -5.79 -22.16
C PHE A 229 21.00 -6.29 -22.18
N ILE A 230 21.72 -6.21 -21.05
CA ILE A 230 23.17 -6.53 -21.01
C ILE A 230 23.38 -8.05 -21.07
N MET A 231 22.66 -8.81 -20.25
CA MET A 231 22.75 -10.28 -20.26
C MET A 231 22.21 -10.86 -21.57
N LYS A 232 21.06 -10.38 -22.05
CA LYS A 232 20.46 -10.78 -23.32
C LYS A 232 21.42 -10.58 -24.50
N LYS A 233 22.06 -9.41 -24.62
CA LYS A 233 23.05 -9.11 -25.68
C LYS A 233 24.23 -10.09 -25.65
N ARG A 234 24.70 -10.49 -24.47
CA ARG A 234 25.82 -11.43 -24.32
C ARG A 234 25.47 -12.86 -24.66
N LEU A 235 24.27 -13.30 -24.28
CA LEU A 235 23.77 -14.62 -24.64
C LEU A 235 23.58 -14.77 -26.17
N SER A 236 23.46 -13.65 -26.88
CA SER A 236 23.29 -13.62 -28.35
C SER A 236 24.61 -13.77 -29.14
N ASP A 237 25.78 -13.56 -28.51
CA ASP A 237 27.10 -13.72 -29.16
C ASP A 237 27.99 -14.69 -28.36
N PRO A 238 27.89 -16.02 -28.61
CA PRO A 238 28.63 -17.04 -27.88
C PRO A 238 30.13 -17.05 -28.19
N MET A 239 30.55 -16.61 -29.38
CA MET A 239 31.95 -16.72 -29.84
C MET A 239 32.88 -15.73 -29.12
N LYS A 240 32.39 -14.56 -28.69
CA LYS A 240 33.19 -13.60 -27.91
C LYS A 240 33.25 -13.89 -26.40
N ASN A 241 32.40 -14.77 -25.90
CA ASN A 241 32.19 -14.99 -24.47
C ASN A 241 32.43 -16.45 -24.08
N GLU A 242 33.70 -16.89 -24.15
CA GLU A 242 34.15 -18.28 -23.95
C GLU A 242 33.69 -18.93 -22.61
N LYS A 243 33.33 -18.14 -21.59
CA LYS A 243 32.64 -18.64 -20.39
C LYS A 243 31.18 -18.19 -20.44
N LYS A 244 30.27 -19.09 -20.84
CA LYS A 244 28.81 -18.88 -20.75
C LYS A 244 28.45 -18.55 -19.30
N ARG A 245 28.16 -17.27 -19.03
CA ARG A 245 27.65 -16.84 -17.72
C ARG A 245 26.28 -17.47 -17.53
N LYS A 246 26.07 -18.09 -16.38
CA LYS A 246 24.84 -18.80 -16.03
C LYS A 246 23.83 -17.80 -15.46
N PRO A 247 22.82 -17.34 -16.22
CA PRO A 247 21.87 -16.32 -15.74
C PRO A 247 21.06 -16.79 -14.55
N ARG A 248 20.84 -18.11 -14.41
CA ARG A 248 20.01 -18.69 -13.35
C ARG A 248 20.37 -18.17 -11.95
N PHE A 249 21.64 -18.23 -11.56
CA PHE A 249 22.08 -17.80 -10.22
C PHE A 249 21.88 -16.31 -9.99
N SER A 250 22.05 -15.48 -11.02
CA SER A 250 21.78 -14.04 -10.94
C SER A 250 20.29 -13.76 -10.75
N LEU A 251 19.43 -14.46 -11.49
CA LEU A 251 17.98 -14.34 -11.36
C LEU A 251 17.47 -14.85 -10.00
N GLN A 252 18.14 -15.83 -9.39
CA GLN A 252 17.83 -16.28 -8.02
C GLN A 252 18.08 -15.15 -7.02
N ILE A 253 19.20 -14.42 -7.15
CA ILE A 253 19.51 -13.28 -6.27
C ILE A 253 18.48 -12.16 -6.46
N GLU A 254 18.13 -11.82 -7.71
CA GLU A 254 17.06 -10.85 -8.00
C GLU A 254 15.74 -11.27 -7.36
N SER A 255 15.36 -12.55 -7.50
CA SER A 255 14.12 -13.08 -6.92
C SER A 255 14.12 -13.03 -5.38
N VAL A 256 15.26 -13.31 -4.73
CA VAL A 256 15.40 -13.20 -3.27
C VAL A 256 15.25 -11.74 -2.82
N ALA A 257 15.83 -10.78 -3.55
CA ALA A 257 15.67 -9.37 -3.24
C ALA A 257 14.20 -8.90 -3.40
N LEU A 258 13.46 -9.41 -4.39
CA LEU A 258 12.01 -9.17 -4.52
C LEU A 258 11.21 -9.80 -3.36
N VAL A 259 11.62 -10.97 -2.86
CA VAL A 259 11.01 -11.56 -1.66
C VAL A 259 11.24 -10.68 -0.43
N VAL A 260 12.41 -10.05 -0.29
CA VAL A 260 12.65 -9.07 0.78
C VAL A 260 11.69 -7.89 0.67
N VAL A 261 11.37 -7.42 -0.55
CA VAL A 261 10.34 -6.38 -0.77
C VAL A 261 8.96 -6.85 -0.31
N PHE A 262 8.58 -8.12 -0.54
CA PHE A 262 7.33 -8.67 0.00
C PHE A 262 7.32 -8.75 1.53
N VAL A 263 8.44 -9.10 2.17
CA VAL A 263 8.54 -9.09 3.64
C VAL A 263 8.34 -7.69 4.19
N ILE A 264 8.95 -6.67 3.58
CA ILE A 264 8.74 -5.26 3.97
C ILE A 264 7.29 -4.86 3.78
N THR A 265 6.68 -5.23 2.64
CA THR A 265 5.27 -4.95 2.37
C THR A 265 4.35 -5.63 3.40
N ALA A 266 4.68 -6.85 3.84
CA ALA A 266 3.94 -7.56 4.88
C ALA A 266 4.08 -6.92 6.27
N ILE A 267 5.21 -6.26 6.56
CA ILE A 267 5.38 -5.47 7.78
C ILE A 267 4.51 -4.20 7.70
N MET A 268 4.54 -3.51 6.56
CA MET A 268 3.74 -2.30 6.34
C MET A 268 2.23 -2.56 6.39
N ALA A 269 1.78 -3.73 5.93
CA ALA A 269 0.37 -4.10 5.93
C ALA A 269 -0.25 -4.20 7.35
N GLU A 270 0.60 -4.28 8.38
CA GLU A 270 0.18 -4.35 9.80
C GLU A 270 0.43 -3.04 10.55
N GLN A 271 0.75 -1.97 9.83
CA GLN A 271 0.99 -0.64 10.41
C GLN A 271 -0.09 0.32 9.92
N GLU A 272 -0.47 1.25 10.78
CA GLU A 272 -1.39 2.33 10.43
C GLU A 272 -0.74 3.22 9.36
N PRO A 273 -1.34 3.32 8.17
CA PRO A 273 -0.84 4.22 7.14
C PRO A 273 -1.17 5.66 7.48
N PRO A 274 -0.20 6.59 7.45
CA PRO A 274 -0.43 7.97 7.81
C PRO A 274 -1.03 8.76 6.65
N HIS A 275 -2.35 8.97 6.72
CA HIS A 275 -3.03 9.97 5.90
C HIS A 275 -2.65 11.37 6.35
N GLU A 276 -2.73 11.61 7.67
CA GLU A 276 -2.21 12.80 8.36
C GLU A 276 -1.18 12.38 9.40
N VAL A 277 0.06 12.87 9.26
CA VAL A 277 1.18 12.38 10.06
C VAL A 277 1.09 12.87 11.50
N ALA A 278 0.68 14.13 11.71
CA ALA A 278 0.54 14.72 13.04
C ALA A 278 -0.49 13.96 13.89
N GLN A 279 -1.68 13.67 13.34
CA GLN A 279 -2.71 12.89 14.02
C GLN A 279 -2.23 11.46 14.33
N THR A 280 -1.57 10.81 13.37
CA THR A 280 -1.05 9.44 13.57
C THR A 280 -0.02 9.38 14.71
N LEU A 281 0.77 10.45 14.90
CA LEU A 281 1.76 10.56 15.98
C LEU A 281 1.14 10.71 17.38
N GLU A 282 -0.17 10.98 17.50
CA GLU A 282 -0.87 10.98 18.79
C GLU A 282 -1.04 9.56 19.34
N PHE A 283 -1.16 8.57 18.45
CA PHE A 283 -1.41 7.17 18.81
C PHE A 283 -0.21 6.26 18.56
N THR A 284 0.77 6.71 17.76
CA THR A 284 1.96 5.94 17.39
C THR A 284 3.24 6.66 17.78
N GLU A 285 4.18 5.92 18.40
CA GLU A 285 5.50 6.46 18.73
C GLU A 285 6.34 6.77 17.46
N VAL A 286 7.11 7.87 17.52
CA VAL A 286 8.09 8.20 16.49
C VAL A 286 9.09 7.06 16.32
N SER A 287 9.40 6.73 15.07
CA SER A 287 10.39 5.71 14.74
C SER A 287 11.74 6.01 15.39
N GLY A 288 12.34 5.02 16.06
CA GLY A 288 13.57 5.20 16.83
C GLY A 288 14.78 5.73 16.05
N LEU A 289 14.85 5.48 14.73
CA LEU A 289 15.88 6.10 13.89
C LEU A 289 15.53 7.54 13.51
N ALA A 290 14.24 7.81 13.27
CA ALA A 290 13.78 9.14 12.93
C ALA A 290 13.88 10.09 14.12
N SER A 291 13.59 9.62 15.34
CA SER A 291 13.72 10.42 16.56
C SER A 291 15.16 10.86 16.85
N GLN A 292 16.15 10.09 16.41
CA GLN A 292 17.56 10.41 16.57
C GLN A 292 18.13 11.29 15.44
N MET A 293 17.57 11.18 14.23
CA MET A 293 18.15 11.81 13.03
C MET A 293 17.37 13.01 12.51
N ILE A 294 16.04 13.04 12.69
CA ILE A 294 15.14 14.07 12.19
C ILE A 294 14.64 14.93 13.36
N GLY A 295 13.92 14.33 14.30
CA GLY A 295 13.33 15.06 15.42
C GLY A 295 12.40 14.20 16.27
N PRO A 296 12.11 14.63 17.51
CA PRO A 296 11.37 13.83 18.49
C PRO A 296 9.87 13.72 18.22
N GLY A 297 9.34 14.44 17.22
CA GLY A 297 7.91 14.49 16.88
C GLY A 297 7.67 15.56 15.81
N LEU A 298 6.39 15.82 15.56
CA LEU A 298 5.92 16.90 14.68
C LEU A 298 4.83 17.65 15.43
N LEU A 299 5.03 18.95 15.69
CA LEU A 299 3.99 19.82 16.22
C LEU A 299 3.12 20.40 15.09
N SER A 300 1.96 20.97 15.45
CA SER A 300 1.12 21.69 14.49
C SER A 300 1.90 22.84 13.84
N GLY A 301 1.86 22.93 12.51
CA GLY A 301 2.62 23.93 11.73
C GLY A 301 4.09 23.58 11.45
N GLU A 302 4.57 22.44 11.95
CA GLU A 302 5.90 21.91 11.62
C GLU A 302 5.81 20.92 10.45
N MET A 303 6.87 20.88 9.63
CA MET A 303 7.00 19.87 8.59
C MET A 303 8.44 19.37 8.50
N VAL A 304 8.62 18.15 7.98
CA VAL A 304 9.94 17.63 7.68
C VAL A 304 10.41 18.20 6.35
N LEU A 305 11.42 19.07 6.39
CA LEU A 305 12.08 19.60 5.20
C LEU A 305 13.40 18.90 4.95
N TRP A 306 13.67 18.60 3.69
CA TRP A 306 14.99 18.10 3.29
C TRP A 306 15.86 19.27 2.81
N THR A 307 16.97 19.52 3.52
CA THR A 307 17.96 20.53 3.18
C THR A 307 19.29 19.90 2.76
N PRO A 308 19.91 20.38 1.65
CA PRO A 308 21.17 19.83 1.19
C PRO A 308 22.31 20.23 2.13
N ASN A 309 22.97 19.24 2.72
CA ASN A 309 24.22 19.43 3.45
C ASN A 309 25.37 18.59 2.87
N ILE A 310 26.62 18.95 3.22
CA ILE A 310 27.82 18.32 2.64
C ILE A 310 27.82 16.79 2.86
N PRO A 311 27.61 16.25 4.08
CA PRO A 311 27.52 14.81 4.29
C PRO A 311 26.45 14.13 3.43
N ALA A 312 25.24 14.69 3.38
CA ALA A 312 24.13 14.15 2.59
C ALA A 312 24.48 14.10 1.09
N ILE A 313 25.05 15.18 0.54
CA ILE A 313 25.47 15.25 -0.87
C ILE A 313 26.57 14.22 -1.18
N LEU A 314 27.56 14.07 -0.30
CA LEU A 314 28.64 13.10 -0.48
C LEU A 314 28.12 11.66 -0.46
N LEU A 315 27.21 11.34 0.45
CA LEU A 315 26.55 10.02 0.52
C LEU A 315 25.69 9.75 -0.73
N ALA A 316 24.96 10.75 -1.24
CA ALA A 316 24.21 10.63 -2.48
C ALA A 316 25.14 10.36 -3.67
N GLY A 317 26.28 11.06 -3.77
CA GLY A 317 27.30 10.82 -4.79
C GLY A 317 27.92 9.42 -4.70
N ALA A 318 28.17 8.94 -3.47
CA ALA A 318 28.63 7.57 -3.24
C ALA A 318 27.58 6.53 -3.67
N ALA A 319 26.30 6.75 -3.36
CA ALA A 319 25.21 5.88 -3.77
C ALA A 319 25.10 5.77 -5.31
N ILE A 320 25.19 6.89 -6.04
CA ILE A 320 25.21 6.89 -7.50
C ILE A 320 26.39 6.06 -8.03
N THR A 321 27.58 6.25 -7.43
CA THR A 321 28.78 5.50 -7.79
C THR A 321 28.59 3.99 -7.55
N ILE A 322 28.03 3.60 -6.41
CA ILE A 322 27.69 2.21 -6.06
C ILE A 322 26.72 1.62 -7.08
N LEU A 323 25.68 2.35 -7.48
CA LEU A 323 24.68 1.91 -8.46
C LEU A 323 25.31 1.69 -9.84
N VAL A 324 26.20 2.59 -10.28
CA VAL A 324 26.94 2.43 -11.55
C VAL A 324 27.85 1.19 -11.49
N PHE A 325 28.59 1.00 -10.40
CA PHE A 325 29.43 -0.19 -10.22
C PHE A 325 28.61 -1.48 -10.13
N PHE A 326 27.41 -1.43 -9.55
CA PHE A 326 26.48 -2.54 -9.49
C PHE A 326 26.06 -2.98 -10.90
N ILE A 327 25.55 -2.05 -11.71
CA ILE A 327 25.15 -2.32 -13.10
C ILE A 327 26.34 -2.85 -13.91
N TYR A 328 27.51 -2.23 -13.73
CA TYR A 328 28.75 -2.68 -14.36
C TYR A 328 29.14 -4.10 -13.89
N SER A 329 28.95 -4.46 -12.62
CA SER A 329 29.25 -5.80 -12.07
C SER A 329 28.33 -6.88 -12.66
N VAL A 330 27.02 -6.59 -12.76
CA VAL A 330 26.05 -7.46 -13.45
C VAL A 330 26.40 -7.56 -14.94
N GLY A 331 26.97 -6.51 -15.51
CA GLY A 331 27.52 -6.54 -16.85
C GLY A 331 28.77 -7.40 -16.95
N THR A 332 29.79 -7.26 -16.10
CA THR A 332 31.16 -7.79 -16.32
C THR A 332 31.42 -9.21 -15.78
N ARG A 333 32.67 -9.69 -15.77
CA ARG A 333 33.02 -11.05 -15.27
C ARG A 333 32.98 -11.17 -13.73
N ARG A 334 32.50 -10.14 -13.02
CA ARG A 334 32.39 -10.13 -11.56
C ARG A 334 31.36 -11.17 -11.08
N PRO A 335 31.56 -11.77 -9.89
CA PRO A 335 30.66 -12.79 -9.40
C PRO A 335 29.33 -12.17 -8.94
N PHE A 336 28.21 -12.88 -9.20
CA PHE A 336 26.88 -12.38 -8.88
C PHE A 336 26.59 -12.24 -7.38
N TRP A 337 27.31 -12.95 -6.51
CA TRP A 337 27.14 -12.85 -5.06
C TRP A 337 27.47 -11.47 -4.49
N LEU A 338 28.12 -10.58 -5.28
CA LEU A 338 28.33 -9.19 -4.91
C LEU A 338 27.05 -8.33 -5.01
N ALA A 339 26.03 -8.78 -5.76
CA ALA A 339 24.80 -8.01 -5.97
C ALA A 339 24.09 -7.60 -4.67
N PRO A 340 23.86 -8.49 -3.69
CA PRO A 340 23.27 -8.10 -2.41
C PRO A 340 24.09 -7.06 -1.65
N ILE A 341 25.43 -7.11 -1.74
CA ILE A 341 26.32 -6.14 -1.09
C ILE A 341 26.14 -4.76 -1.73
N TYR A 342 26.11 -4.69 -3.07
CA TYR A 342 25.85 -3.44 -3.77
C TYR A 342 24.47 -2.86 -3.44
N ILE A 343 23.42 -3.70 -3.42
CA ILE A 343 22.06 -3.28 -3.06
C ILE A 343 22.04 -2.74 -1.62
N ALA A 344 22.62 -3.46 -0.66
CA ALA A 344 22.66 -3.03 0.73
C ALA A 344 23.44 -1.72 0.90
N LEU A 345 24.63 -1.59 0.29
CA LEU A 345 25.42 -0.37 0.35
C LEU A 345 24.71 0.82 -0.29
N PHE A 346 24.01 0.61 -1.41
CA PHE A 346 23.20 1.64 -2.06
C PHE A 346 22.08 2.12 -1.12
N VAL A 347 21.28 1.18 -0.60
CA VAL A 347 20.16 1.49 0.29
C VAL A 347 20.64 2.21 1.54
N MET A 348 21.68 1.72 2.20
CA MET A 348 22.26 2.38 3.39
C MET A 348 22.74 3.79 3.06
N SER A 349 23.44 3.98 1.93
CA SER A 349 23.99 5.29 1.57
C SER A 349 22.89 6.31 1.27
N VAL A 350 21.86 5.93 0.50
CA VAL A 350 20.74 6.84 0.20
C VAL A 350 19.89 7.08 1.45
N TYR A 351 19.60 6.05 2.23
CA TYR A 351 18.83 6.19 3.47
C TYR A 351 19.50 7.18 4.42
N THR A 352 20.80 7.01 4.71
CA THR A 352 21.53 7.93 5.57
C THR A 352 21.63 9.33 4.96
N SER A 353 21.80 9.45 3.64
CA SER A 353 21.77 10.76 2.95
C SER A 353 20.44 11.50 3.15
N LEU A 354 19.31 10.79 3.04
CA LEU A 354 17.98 11.36 3.26
C LEU A 354 17.76 11.74 4.72
N MET A 355 18.05 10.85 5.65
CA MET A 355 17.88 11.12 7.09
C MET A 355 18.78 12.26 7.58
N MET A 356 20.02 12.36 7.11
CA MET A 356 20.92 13.45 7.52
C MET A 356 20.54 14.81 6.94
N GLY A 357 19.78 14.85 5.86
CA GLY A 357 19.30 16.09 5.27
C GLY A 357 17.89 16.47 5.73
N ALA A 358 17.20 15.59 6.44
CA ALA A 358 15.85 15.84 6.94
C ALA A 358 15.92 16.49 8.32
N ASP A 359 15.20 17.59 8.50
CA ASP A 359 15.04 18.28 9.79
C ASP A 359 13.59 18.74 9.95
N VAL A 360 13.15 18.90 11.19
CA VAL A 360 11.83 19.46 11.51
C VAL A 360 11.95 20.98 11.49
N GLU A 361 11.18 21.62 10.62
CA GLU A 361 11.19 23.07 10.47
C GLU A 361 9.77 23.61 10.68
N THR A 362 9.66 24.69 11.46
CA THR A 362 8.41 25.42 11.60
C THR A 362 8.17 26.23 10.34
N ILE A 363 7.02 26.03 9.68
CA ILE A 363 6.65 26.89 8.56
C ILE A 363 6.27 28.23 9.15
N ALA A 364 7.11 29.25 8.97
CA ALA A 364 6.73 30.64 9.21
C ALA A 364 5.74 31.11 8.12
N LYS A 365 4.53 30.59 8.19
CA LYS A 365 3.33 31.24 7.68
C LYS A 365 2.53 31.61 8.90
N ASP A 366 2.15 32.88 8.97
CA ASP A 366 1.34 33.55 9.98
C ASP A 366 0.10 32.73 10.38
N THR A 367 0.30 31.69 11.18
CA THR A 367 -0.71 30.70 11.57
C THR A 367 -0.38 30.31 12.98
N SER A 368 -1.26 30.74 13.87
CA SER A 368 -1.42 30.29 15.24
C SER A 368 -1.08 28.79 15.41
N THR A 369 -0.41 28.47 16.52
CA THR A 369 -0.06 27.10 16.94
C THR A 369 -1.23 26.32 17.54
N GLU A 370 -2.36 26.99 17.79
CA GLU A 370 -3.54 26.33 18.33
C GLU A 370 -4.34 25.65 17.23
N SER A 371 -4.99 24.57 17.62
CA SER A 371 -5.93 23.90 16.74
C SER A 371 -7.10 24.83 16.42
N ILE A 372 -7.73 24.64 15.26
CA ILE A 372 -9.04 25.24 15.04
C ILE A 372 -10.04 24.58 16.01
N GLU A 373 -10.85 25.39 16.67
CA GLU A 373 -11.99 24.97 17.47
C GLU A 373 -13.26 25.15 16.63
N VAL A 374 -14.16 24.17 16.73
CA VAL A 374 -15.44 24.18 16.00
C VAL A 374 -16.53 23.94 17.04
N ASP A 375 -17.24 25.01 17.37
CA ASP A 375 -18.36 24.96 18.30
C ASP A 375 -19.68 24.91 17.53
N ILE A 376 -20.49 23.91 17.85
CA ILE A 376 -21.83 23.77 17.28
C ILE A 376 -22.78 24.64 18.10
N LEU A 377 -23.37 25.64 17.46
CA LEU A 377 -24.27 26.60 18.10
C LEU A 377 -25.76 26.21 17.98
N ASN A 378 -26.02 24.95 17.65
CA ASN A 378 -27.35 24.40 17.49
C ASN A 378 -27.98 24.00 18.84
N ASP A 379 -29.29 24.17 18.94
CA ASP A 379 -30.07 23.64 20.08
C ASP A 379 -30.19 22.11 19.98
N SER A 380 -30.29 21.44 21.12
CA SER A 380 -30.45 19.97 21.17
C SER A 380 -31.89 19.50 21.01
N GLU A 381 -32.85 20.42 20.89
CA GLU A 381 -34.27 20.12 20.65
C GLU A 381 -34.75 20.90 19.42
N ALA A 382 -35.50 20.24 18.53
CA ALA A 382 -36.12 20.87 17.37
C ALA A 382 -37.52 20.30 17.10
N THR A 383 -38.34 21.06 16.38
CA THR A 383 -39.70 20.64 15.99
C THR A 383 -39.75 20.23 14.53
N VAL A 384 -40.48 19.15 14.22
CA VAL A 384 -40.73 18.75 12.83
C VAL A 384 -41.39 19.89 12.05
N GLY A 385 -40.89 20.18 10.85
CA GLY A 385 -41.49 21.15 9.94
C GLY A 385 -41.22 22.62 10.26
N GLU A 386 -40.47 22.96 11.30
CA GLU A 386 -39.98 24.32 11.51
C GLU A 386 -38.67 24.58 10.75
N GLU A 387 -38.46 25.81 10.27
CA GLU A 387 -37.17 26.21 9.70
C GLU A 387 -36.11 26.21 10.80
N TRP A 388 -35.03 25.46 10.58
CA TRP A 388 -33.94 25.30 11.52
C TRP A 388 -32.61 25.71 10.87
N THR A 389 -31.78 26.45 11.58
CA THR A 389 -30.51 26.94 11.05
C THR A 389 -29.34 26.19 11.68
N LEU A 390 -28.65 25.38 10.87
CA LEU A 390 -27.38 24.73 11.20
C LEU A 390 -26.32 25.82 11.40
N GLN A 391 -25.59 25.80 12.51
CA GLN A 391 -24.63 26.83 12.88
C GLN A 391 -23.39 26.25 13.52
N ALA A 392 -22.24 26.59 12.97
CA ALA A 392 -20.94 26.29 13.55
C ALA A 392 -20.11 27.58 13.64
N GLU A 393 -19.48 27.80 14.78
CA GLU A 393 -18.48 28.85 15.00
C GLU A 393 -17.09 28.22 14.89
N VAL A 394 -16.25 28.79 14.03
CA VAL A 394 -14.88 28.32 13.79
C VAL A 394 -13.92 29.37 14.29
N THR A 395 -13.14 29.02 15.31
CA THR A 395 -12.16 29.90 15.95
C THR A 395 -10.77 29.28 15.94
N GLN A 396 -9.75 30.11 16.09
CA GLN A 396 -8.37 29.70 16.31
C GLN A 396 -7.70 30.76 17.20
N GLU A 397 -7.09 30.37 18.33
CA GLU A 397 -6.53 31.33 19.30
C GLU A 397 -7.57 32.38 19.78
N ASP A 398 -8.80 31.96 20.02
CA ASP A 398 -9.96 32.81 20.36
C ASP A 398 -10.32 33.86 19.27
N GLU A 399 -9.72 33.79 18.08
CA GLU A 399 -10.02 34.68 16.95
C GLU A 399 -10.88 33.96 15.88
N PRO A 400 -11.84 34.64 15.26
CA PRO A 400 -12.74 34.04 14.29
C PRO A 400 -12.05 33.69 12.95
N VAL A 401 -12.34 32.49 12.43
CA VAL A 401 -11.82 32.02 11.14
C VAL A 401 -12.81 32.37 10.01
N GLU A 402 -12.56 33.51 9.36
CA GLU A 402 -13.43 34.07 8.31
C GLU A 402 -13.28 33.42 6.92
N ASP A 403 -12.24 32.59 6.73
CA ASP A 403 -11.80 32.06 5.44
C ASP A 403 -11.52 30.55 5.47
N ALA A 404 -12.45 29.75 6.04
CA ALA A 404 -12.36 28.30 5.97
C ALA A 404 -12.36 27.81 4.51
N ASP A 405 -11.54 26.80 4.22
CA ASP A 405 -11.43 26.20 2.89
C ASP A 405 -12.74 25.47 2.52
N GLU A 406 -13.37 24.84 3.50
CA GLU A 406 -14.64 24.11 3.34
C GLU A 406 -15.40 24.00 4.66
N VAL A 407 -16.72 24.20 4.64
CA VAL A 407 -17.63 23.91 5.75
C VAL A 407 -18.89 23.24 5.20
N ILE A 408 -19.06 21.95 5.50
CA ILE A 408 -20.22 21.16 5.06
C ILE A 408 -20.88 20.55 6.29
N PHE A 409 -22.19 20.73 6.44
CA PHE A 409 -22.96 20.06 7.49
C PHE A 409 -23.46 18.72 6.98
N GLU A 410 -23.13 17.66 7.68
CA GLU A 410 -23.75 16.35 7.50
C GLU A 410 -24.87 16.18 8.51
N VAL A 411 -26.06 15.80 8.04
CA VAL A 411 -27.23 15.51 8.88
C VAL A 411 -27.75 14.12 8.55
N TRP A 412 -27.84 13.26 9.56
CA TRP A 412 -28.44 11.92 9.45
C TRP A 412 -29.29 11.61 10.68
N HIS A 413 -30.18 10.63 10.57
CA HIS A 413 -30.89 10.08 11.72
C HIS A 413 -30.53 8.60 11.90
N ASP A 414 -30.81 8.06 13.09
CA ASP A 414 -30.34 6.76 13.58
C ASP A 414 -30.64 5.56 12.65
N GLU A 415 -31.64 5.67 11.78
CA GLU A 415 -32.05 4.61 10.84
C GLU A 415 -31.38 4.70 9.46
N ASP A 416 -30.65 5.80 9.16
CA ASP A 416 -30.01 6.03 7.86
C ASP A 416 -28.56 5.50 7.81
N GLU A 417 -28.21 4.83 6.71
CA GLU A 417 -26.83 4.44 6.42
C GLU A 417 -25.97 5.60 5.84
N GLN A 418 -26.59 6.72 5.43
CA GLN A 418 -25.91 7.87 4.80
C GLN A 418 -26.54 9.21 5.21
N GLY A 419 -25.70 10.19 5.55
CA GLY A 419 -26.15 11.56 5.82
C GLY A 419 -26.34 12.42 4.58
N ILE A 420 -27.11 13.49 4.74
CA ILE A 420 -27.29 14.55 3.74
C ILE A 420 -26.22 15.62 3.98
N MET A 421 -25.48 15.97 2.93
CA MET A 421 -24.45 17.00 2.96
C MET A 421 -25.02 18.36 2.52
N ILE A 422 -24.78 19.40 3.32
CA ILE A 422 -25.36 20.73 3.14
C ILE A 422 -24.24 21.78 3.25
N ASP A 423 -24.00 22.54 2.19
CA ASP A 423 -22.95 23.56 2.16
C ASP A 423 -23.23 24.70 3.16
N GLY A 424 -22.32 24.89 4.11
CA GLY A 424 -22.31 26.00 5.04
C GLY A 424 -21.84 27.29 4.38
N LYS A 425 -22.58 28.38 4.59
CA LYS A 425 -22.20 29.71 4.10
C LYS A 425 -21.66 30.55 5.25
N HIS A 426 -20.53 31.18 5.01
CA HIS A 426 -19.94 32.13 5.95
C HIS A 426 -20.84 33.37 6.13
N THR A 427 -21.09 33.74 7.39
CA THR A 427 -21.96 34.87 7.77
C THR A 427 -21.25 35.95 8.60
N GLY A 428 -19.95 35.77 8.88
CA GLY A 428 -19.10 36.68 9.66
C GLY A 428 -18.89 36.23 11.11
N ASN A 429 -17.82 36.74 11.73
CA ASN A 429 -17.35 36.35 13.07
C ASN A 429 -17.06 34.85 13.18
N GLY A 430 -16.52 34.24 12.11
CA GLY A 430 -16.22 32.80 12.07
C GLY A 430 -17.47 31.90 12.04
N ILE A 431 -18.68 32.47 11.87
CA ILE A 431 -19.93 31.70 11.89
C ILE A 431 -20.31 31.27 10.48
N TYR A 432 -20.51 29.97 10.31
CA TYR A 432 -21.00 29.33 9.10
C TYR A 432 -22.41 28.78 9.32
N LYS A 433 -23.31 29.02 8.36
CA LYS A 433 -24.72 28.65 8.48
C LYS A 433 -25.28 27.93 7.27
N ALA A 434 -26.21 27.02 7.50
CA ALA A 434 -27.05 26.43 6.47
C ALA A 434 -28.49 26.29 6.96
N ASP A 435 -29.44 26.45 6.06
CA ASP A 435 -30.86 26.28 6.37
C ASP A 435 -31.26 24.81 6.19
N TYR A 436 -31.98 24.27 7.15
CA TYR A 436 -32.47 22.90 7.16
C TYR A 436 -33.87 22.80 7.76
N GLN A 437 -34.60 21.72 7.46
CA GLN A 437 -35.92 21.47 8.01
C GLN A 437 -36.05 19.97 8.25
N PHE A 438 -36.29 19.59 9.50
CA PHE A 438 -36.53 18.19 9.84
C PHE A 438 -37.90 17.76 9.35
N SER A 439 -37.96 16.59 8.71
CA SER A 439 -39.16 16.07 8.08
C SER A 439 -39.93 15.06 8.94
N GLU A 440 -39.27 14.44 9.92
CA GLU A 440 -39.83 13.39 10.78
C GLU A 440 -39.28 13.51 12.21
N ALA A 441 -40.05 13.07 13.20
CA ALA A 441 -39.64 13.06 14.60
C ALA A 441 -38.71 11.87 14.87
N SER A 442 -37.45 12.17 15.20
CA SER A 442 -36.38 11.19 15.45
C SER A 442 -35.23 11.87 16.18
N THR A 443 -34.29 11.08 16.69
CA THR A 443 -32.95 11.57 17.04
C THR A 443 -32.13 11.72 15.77
N TYR A 444 -31.60 12.92 15.54
CA TYR A 444 -30.70 13.27 14.45
C TYR A 444 -29.31 13.60 14.97
N TYR A 445 -28.32 13.43 14.11
CA TYR A 445 -26.95 13.86 14.34
C TYR A 445 -26.58 14.92 13.32
N VAL A 446 -25.94 15.99 13.81
CA VAL A 446 -25.41 17.08 13.01
C VAL A 446 -23.91 17.12 13.21
N GLN A 447 -23.16 17.03 12.11
CA GLN A 447 -21.69 17.07 12.12
C GLN A 447 -21.18 18.05 11.05
N PRO A 448 -20.63 19.21 11.44
CA PRO A 448 -19.91 20.05 10.50
C PRO A 448 -18.54 19.46 10.19
N HIS A 449 -18.28 19.22 8.90
CA HIS A 449 -16.96 18.94 8.32
C HIS A 449 -16.29 20.27 8.00
N VAL A 450 -15.36 20.70 8.86
CA VAL A 450 -14.66 21.98 8.70
C VAL A 450 -13.22 21.73 8.30
N THR A 451 -12.85 22.19 7.11
CA THR A 451 -11.46 22.29 6.67
C THR A 451 -11.03 23.74 6.70
N ALA A 452 -10.07 24.08 7.57
CA ALA A 452 -9.52 25.43 7.63
C ALA A 452 -8.06 25.38 8.08
N LYS A 453 -7.23 26.27 7.50
CA LYS A 453 -5.81 26.43 7.87
C LYS A 453 -5.02 25.10 7.83
N GLY A 454 -5.40 24.20 6.92
CA GLY A 454 -4.76 22.89 6.77
C GLY A 454 -5.12 21.87 7.86
N GLN A 455 -6.15 22.13 8.66
CA GLN A 455 -6.70 21.21 9.66
C GLN A 455 -8.13 20.82 9.28
N HIS A 456 -8.54 19.61 9.66
CA HIS A 456 -9.91 19.12 9.50
C HIS A 456 -10.52 18.78 10.88
N ARG A 457 -11.74 19.25 11.14
CA ARG A 457 -12.48 19.01 12.40
C ARG A 457 -13.92 18.62 12.12
N MET A 458 -14.42 17.66 12.89
CA MET A 458 -15.74 17.05 12.72
C MET A 458 -16.44 16.77 14.07
N PRO A 459 -16.77 17.78 14.88
CA PRO A 459 -17.57 17.56 16.09
C PRO A 459 -18.97 17.03 15.73
N ALA A 460 -19.58 16.21 16.58
CA ALA A 460 -20.94 15.72 16.38
C ALA A 460 -21.86 16.28 17.47
N HIS A 461 -23.09 16.65 17.09
CA HIS A 461 -24.14 17.10 18.00
C HIS A 461 -25.42 16.30 17.77
N GLU A 462 -26.00 15.82 18.87
CA GLU A 462 -27.26 15.08 18.87
C GLU A 462 -28.43 16.06 19.03
N VAL A 463 -29.47 15.87 18.23
CA VAL A 463 -30.67 16.71 18.19
C VAL A 463 -31.89 15.82 18.31
N ASP A 464 -32.68 16.04 19.36
CA ASP A 464 -33.97 15.37 19.53
C ASP A 464 -35.06 16.16 18.82
N VAL A 465 -35.61 15.57 17.76
CA VAL A 465 -36.69 16.19 16.98
C VAL A 465 -38.04 15.64 17.42
N ILE A 466 -38.92 16.52 17.88
CA ILE A 466 -40.25 16.18 18.37
C ILE A 466 -41.36 16.66 17.41
N ASP A 467 -42.47 15.92 17.41
CA ASP A 467 -43.73 16.42 16.86
C ASP A 467 -44.38 17.41 17.84
N GLU A 468 -45.03 18.43 17.30
CA GLU A 468 -45.75 19.48 18.05
C GLU A 468 -46.96 18.98 18.86
#